data_AF-A0A7C2WHA6-F1
#
_entry.id   AF-A0A7C2WHA6-F1
#
_cell.length_a   1.000
_cell.length_b   1.000
_cell.length_c   1.000
_cell.angle_alpha   90.00
_cell.angle_beta   90.00
_cell.angle_gamma   90.00
#
_symmetry.space_group_name_H-M   'P 1'
#
loop_
_entity.id
_entity.type
_entity.pdbx_description
1 polymer ?
#
loop_
_entity_poly.entity_id
_entity_poly.type
_entity_poly.pdbx_seq_one_letter_code
_entity_poly.pdbx_strand_id
1 'polypeptide(L)'
;MPEKCEYGLLIDYEYCTGCYACQVACAQEYKWPAGMGGIRVIEVEQKLPNDRAYLTYLPFPTELCILCAPRTRQGLEPACVKHCMASCMKYGKIEDLARELSKKPRMVLWVPRS
;
A
#
# COMPACT_ATOMS: atom_id res chain seq x y z
N MET A 1 12.30 -21.42 12.22
CA MET A 1 10.89 -20.98 12.08
C MET A 1 10.95 -19.51 11.70
N PRO A 2 10.39 -19.07 10.56
CA PRO A 2 10.46 -17.66 10.19
C PRO A 2 9.80 -16.82 11.30
N GLU A 3 10.47 -15.73 11.71
CA GLU A 3 9.94 -14.80 12.70
C GLU A 3 8.53 -14.34 12.28
N LYS A 4 7.62 -14.30 13.25
CA LYS A 4 6.21 -13.98 13.05
C LYS A 4 6.09 -12.59 12.42
N CYS A 5 5.53 -12.48 11.22
CA CYS A 5 5.15 -11.17 10.68
C CYS A 5 4.04 -10.59 11.56
N GLU A 6 4.31 -9.49 12.27
CA GLU A 6 3.35 -8.84 13.17
C GLU A 6 2.65 -7.62 12.54
N TYR A 7 3.25 -7.03 11.51
CA TYR A 7 2.82 -5.77 10.90
C TYR A 7 2.48 -5.94 9.42
N GLY A 8 1.62 -5.06 8.92
CA GLY A 8 1.22 -5.05 7.51
C GLY A 8 0.76 -3.68 7.03
N LEU A 9 0.23 -3.65 5.82
CA LEU A 9 -0.43 -2.49 5.22
C LEU A 9 -1.89 -2.85 4.91
N LEU A 10 -2.81 -2.01 5.36
CA LEU A 10 -4.20 -2.04 4.93
C LEU A 10 -4.40 -0.97 3.86
N ILE A 11 -4.93 -1.36 2.71
CA ILE A 11 -5.02 -0.52 1.52
C ILE A 11 -6.47 -0.49 1.05
N ASP A 12 -7.02 0.71 0.91
CA ASP A 12 -8.36 0.95 0.38
C ASP A 12 -8.28 1.28 -1.11
N TYR A 13 -8.81 0.38 -1.95
CA TYR A 13 -8.76 0.56 -3.40
C TYR A 13 -9.82 1.51 -3.94
N GLU A 14 -10.79 1.92 -3.15
CA GLU A 14 -11.83 2.87 -3.61
C GLU A 14 -11.36 4.32 -3.59
N TYR A 15 -10.35 4.65 -2.77
CA TYR A 15 -9.90 6.03 -2.56
C TYR A 15 -8.62 6.40 -3.30
N CYS A 16 -7.91 5.46 -3.92
CA CYS A 16 -6.67 5.81 -4.60
C CYS A 16 -6.94 6.70 -5.83
N THR A 17 -6.37 7.91 -5.82
CA THR A 17 -6.55 8.90 -6.89
C THR A 17 -5.50 8.82 -8.00
N GLY A 18 -4.55 7.90 -7.92
CA GLY A 18 -3.49 7.78 -8.93
C GLY A 18 -2.49 8.96 -8.92
N CYS A 19 -2.22 9.58 -7.77
CA CYS A 19 -1.25 10.70 -7.69
C CYS A 19 0.24 10.27 -7.76
N TYR A 20 0.54 8.97 -7.72
CA TYR A 20 1.90 8.40 -7.74
C TYR A 20 2.84 8.82 -6.60
N ALA A 21 2.38 9.64 -5.64
CA ALA A 21 3.19 10.16 -4.53
C ALA A 21 3.82 9.05 -3.68
N CYS A 22 3.09 7.96 -3.45
CA CYS A 22 3.60 6.82 -2.69
C CYS A 22 4.80 6.12 -3.37
N GLN A 23 4.83 6.07 -4.70
CA GLN A 23 5.96 5.49 -5.45
C GLN A 23 7.19 6.37 -5.34
N VAL A 24 7.00 7.67 -5.57
CA VAL A 24 8.10 8.66 -5.51
C VAL A 24 8.67 8.70 -4.09
N ALA A 25 7.82 8.76 -3.06
CA ALA A 25 8.25 8.78 -1.68
C ALA A 25 9.02 7.51 -1.29
N CYS A 26 8.55 6.33 -1.72
CA CYS A 26 9.25 5.06 -1.46
C CYS A 26 10.61 5.00 -2.17
N ALA A 27 10.67 5.43 -3.43
CA ALA A 27 11.92 5.47 -4.19
C ALA A 27 12.93 6.46 -3.59
N GLN A 28 12.48 7.65 -3.18
CA GLN A 28 13.35 8.67 -2.57
C GLN A 28 13.89 8.24 -1.21
N GLU A 29 13.05 7.65 -0.35
CA GLU A 29 13.45 7.18 0.98
C GLU A 29 14.64 6.20 0.91
N TYR A 30 14.61 5.30 -0.08
CA TYR A 30 15.60 4.23 -0.24
C TYR A 30 16.62 4.49 -1.36
N LYS A 31 16.50 5.61 -2.06
CA LYS A 31 17.33 5.96 -3.23
C LYS A 31 17.31 4.87 -4.31
N TRP A 32 16.13 4.29 -4.56
CA TRP A 32 15.97 3.29 -5.61
C TRP A 32 16.15 3.91 -7.01
N PRO A 33 16.69 3.16 -7.98
CA PRO A 33 16.68 3.57 -9.39
C PRO A 33 15.25 3.79 -9.91
N ALA A 34 15.11 4.60 -10.96
CA ALA A 34 13.83 4.85 -11.60
C ALA A 34 13.16 3.53 -12.04
N GLY A 35 11.88 3.37 -11.71
CA GLY A 35 11.11 2.15 -12.00
C GLY A 35 11.18 1.06 -10.93
N MET A 36 12.03 1.22 -9.91
CA MET A 36 12.14 0.32 -8.77
C MET A 36 11.57 0.96 -7.49
N GLY A 37 10.88 0.18 -6.68
CA GLY A 37 10.36 0.64 -5.39
C GLY A 37 9.48 -0.40 -4.71
N GLY A 38 9.28 -0.23 -3.40
CA GLY A 38 8.41 -1.08 -2.57
C GLY A 38 6.92 -0.91 -2.83
N ILE A 39 6.50 0.05 -3.65
CA ILE A 39 5.11 0.23 -4.03
C ILE A 39 5.01 0.68 -5.49
N ARG A 40 3.97 0.22 -6.18
CA ARG A 40 3.65 0.58 -7.55
C ARG A 40 2.17 0.87 -7.71
N VAL A 41 1.81 2.01 -8.29
CA VAL A 41 0.43 2.29 -8.67
C VAL A 41 0.19 1.67 -10.04
N ILE A 42 -0.82 0.81 -10.12
CA ILE A 42 -1.24 0.15 -11.35
C ILE A 42 -2.58 0.74 -11.74
N GLU A 43 -2.66 1.27 -12.94
CA GLU A 43 -3.92 1.71 -13.55
C GLU A 43 -4.61 0.49 -14.18
N VAL A 44 -5.86 0.26 -13.79
CA VAL A 44 -6.66 -0.86 -14.30
C VAL A 44 -7.98 -0.33 -14.81
N GLU A 45 -8.23 -0.55 -16.10
CA GLU A 45 -9.53 -0.34 -16.72
C GLU A 45 -10.32 -1.65 -16.69
N GLN A 46 -11.42 -1.67 -15.94
CA GLN A 46 -12.33 -2.81 -15.88
C GLN A 46 -13.51 -2.58 -16.81
N LYS A 47 -13.72 -3.50 -17.75
CA LYS A 47 -14.92 -3.52 -18.59
C LYS A 47 -16.08 -4.14 -17.81
N LEU A 48 -17.12 -3.36 -17.59
CA LEU A 48 -18.35 -3.77 -16.92
C LEU A 48 -19.46 -4.05 -17.94
N PRO A 49 -20.52 -4.79 -17.57
CA PRO A 49 -21.70 -4.96 -18.40
C PRO A 49 -22.31 -3.61 -18.83
N ASN A 50 -22.90 -3.60 -20.03
CA ASN A 50 -23.51 -2.45 -20.70
C ASN A 50 -22.51 -1.36 -21.14
N ASP A 51 -21.36 -1.76 -21.69
CA ASP A 51 -20.31 -0.85 -22.21
C ASP A 51 -19.83 0.22 -21.21
N ARG A 52 -19.89 -0.08 -19.92
CA ARG A 52 -19.35 0.80 -18.88
C ARG A 52 -17.90 0.42 -18.59
N ALA A 53 -17.04 1.42 -18.45
CA ALA A 53 -15.68 1.23 -17.96
C ALA A 53 -15.57 1.74 -16.52
N TYR A 54 -14.81 1.02 -15.70
CA TYR A 54 -14.42 1.46 -14.36
C TYR A 54 -12.90 1.56 -14.29
N LEU A 55 -12.42 2.80 -14.24
CA LEU A 55 -11.00 3.12 -14.06
C LEU A 55 -10.67 3.08 -12.57
N THR A 56 -9.68 2.28 -12.18
CA THR A 56 -9.21 2.21 -10.80
C THR A 56 -7.70 2.27 -10.75
N TYR A 57 -7.17 2.89 -9.69
CA TYR A 57 -5.74 2.90 -9.39
C TYR A 57 -5.48 1.97 -8.20
N LEU A 58 -4.57 1.03 -8.37
CA LEU A 58 -4.22 0.04 -7.36
C LEU A 58 -2.81 0.30 -6.86
N PRO A 59 -2.63 0.89 -5.66
CA PRO A 59 -1.32 0.97 -5.03
C PRO A 59 -0.94 -0.42 -4.52
N PHE A 60 -0.10 -1.11 -5.28
CA PHE A 60 0.34 -2.47 -5.03
C PHE A 60 1.74 -2.49 -4.39
N PRO A 61 1.90 -3.02 -3.16
CA PRO A 61 3.22 -3.25 -2.58
C PRO A 61 3.96 -4.33 -3.36
N THR A 62 5.22 -4.08 -3.73
CA THR A 62 6.05 -5.04 -4.47
C THR A 62 6.85 -5.93 -3.50
N GLU A 63 7.56 -6.92 -4.03
CA GLU A 63 8.48 -7.77 -3.25
C GLU A 63 9.65 -6.99 -2.61
N LEU A 64 9.87 -5.72 -3.00
CA LEU A 64 10.87 -4.84 -2.35
C LEU A 64 10.34 -4.13 -1.11
N CYS A 65 9.05 -4.28 -0.80
CA CYS A 65 8.44 -3.64 0.35
C CYS A 65 8.88 -4.33 1.65
N ILE A 66 9.61 -3.57 2.47
CA ILE A 66 10.05 -3.98 3.82
C ILE A 66 9.28 -3.26 4.94
N LEU A 67 8.06 -2.80 4.66
CA LEU A 67 7.23 -2.00 5.57
C LEU A 67 7.93 -0.78 6.17
N CYS A 68 8.89 -0.21 5.45
CA CYS A 68 9.72 0.88 5.95
C CYS A 68 10.37 0.60 7.32
N ALA A 69 10.87 -0.62 7.57
CA ALA A 69 11.41 -1.05 8.87
C ALA A 69 12.36 -0.05 9.59
N PRO A 70 13.25 0.71 8.90
CA PRO A 70 14.05 1.75 9.56
C PRO A 70 13.22 2.92 10.10
N ARG A 71 12.15 3.33 9.41
CA ARG A 71 11.25 4.42 9.81
C ARG A 71 10.33 4.00 10.93
N THR A 72 9.71 2.83 10.80
CA THR A 72 8.72 2.34 11.78
C THR A 72 9.36 2.01 13.13
N ARG A 73 10.62 1.56 13.15
CA ARG A 73 11.42 1.43 14.38
C ARG A 73 11.65 2.75 15.12
N GLN A 74 11.55 3.88 14.42
CA GLN A 74 11.65 5.23 15.00
C GLN A 74 10.28 5.81 15.35
N GLY A 75 9.21 5.03 15.26
CA GLY A 75 7.84 5.49 15.46
C GLY A 75 7.28 6.34 14.31
N LEU A 76 7.98 6.39 13.17
CA LEU A 76 7.53 7.10 11.98
C LEU A 76 6.67 6.21 11.09
N GLU A 77 5.71 6.81 10.41
CA GLU A 77 4.91 6.09 9.40
C GLU A 77 5.76 5.69 8.18
N PRO A 78 5.43 4.57 7.52
CA PRO A 78 6.01 4.24 6.23
C PRO A 78 5.87 5.38 5.22
N ALA A 79 6.85 5.53 4.33
CA ALA A 79 6.88 6.62 3.36
C ALA A 79 5.62 6.65 2.48
N CYS A 80 5.11 5.48 2.05
CA CYS A 80 3.89 5.38 1.25
C CYS A 80 2.64 5.83 2.00
N VAL A 81 2.51 5.46 3.28
CA VAL A 81 1.39 5.85 4.15
C VAL A 81 1.42 7.35 4.41
N LYS A 82 2.59 7.87 4.82
CA LYS A 82 2.77 9.29 5.18
C LYS A 82 2.41 10.25 4.04
N HIS A 83 2.74 9.88 2.80
CA HIS A 83 2.57 10.73 1.63
C HIS A 83 1.30 10.42 0.82
N CYS A 84 0.43 9.54 1.33
CA CYS A 84 -0.83 9.25 0.67
C CYS A 84 -1.79 10.44 0.83
N MET A 85 -1.93 11.26 -0.22
CA MET A 85 -2.85 12.40 -0.21
C MET A 85 -4.32 12.00 -0.01
N ALA A 86 -4.69 10.79 -0.45
CA ALA A 86 -6.04 10.25 -0.31
C ALA A 86 -6.26 9.52 1.02
N SER A 87 -5.23 9.37 1.86
CA SER A 87 -5.28 8.58 3.10
C SER A 87 -5.84 7.16 2.91
N CYS A 88 -5.53 6.53 1.77
CA CYS A 88 -6.04 5.20 1.43
C CYS A 88 -5.17 4.04 1.93
N MET A 89 -4.08 4.32 2.65
CA MET A 89 -3.17 3.29 3.18
C MET A 89 -2.95 3.49 4.67
N LYS A 90 -2.87 2.38 5.40
CA LYS A 90 -2.60 2.36 6.84
C LYS A 90 -1.58 1.30 7.20
N TYR A 91 -0.67 1.65 8.09
CA TYR A 91 0.29 0.74 8.69
C TYR A 91 -0.10 0.40 10.12
N GLY A 92 0.08 -0.86 10.52
CA GLY A 92 -0.26 -1.29 11.87
C GLY A 92 -0.07 -2.78 12.08
N LYS A 93 -0.43 -3.25 13.28
CA LYS A 93 -0.44 -4.68 13.59
C LYS A 93 -1.51 -5.39 12.77
N ILE A 94 -1.21 -6.58 12.30
CA ILE A 94 -2.11 -7.37 11.44
C ILE A 94 -3.49 -7.56 12.08
N GLU A 95 -3.55 -7.81 13.39
CA GLU A 95 -4.80 -8.00 14.13
C GLU A 95 -5.67 -6.73 14.13
N ASP A 96 -5.05 -5.57 14.32
CA ASP A 96 -5.75 -4.27 14.27
C ASP A 96 -6.28 -3.98 12.87
N LEU A 97 -5.43 -4.19 11.86
CA LEU A 97 -5.79 -3.98 10.46
C LEU A 97 -6.89 -4.94 10.00
N ALA A 98 -6.87 -6.20 10.45
CA ALA A 98 -7.91 -7.18 10.14
C ALA A 98 -9.27 -6.80 10.76
N ARG A 99 -9.27 -6.24 11.98
CA ARG A 99 -10.49 -5.68 12.57
C ARG A 99 -11.02 -4.50 11.77
N GLU A 100 -10.16 -3.65 11.23
CA GLU A 100 -10.60 -2.53 10.38
C GLU A 100 -11.12 -3.00 9.02
N LEU A 101 -10.46 -3.98 8.41
CA LEU A 101 -10.92 -4.65 7.20
C LEU A 101 -12.34 -5.21 7.36
N SER A 102 -12.71 -5.71 8.55
CA SER A 102 -14.08 -6.20 8.81
C SER A 102 -15.17 -5.13 8.76
N LYS A 103 -14.80 -3.84 8.86
CA LYS A 103 -15.75 -2.71 8.92
C LYS A 103 -16.10 -2.16 7.54
N LYS A 104 -15.21 -2.31 6.55
CA LYS A 104 -15.40 -1.77 5.20
C LYS A 104 -14.95 -2.80 4.14
N PRO A 105 -15.79 -3.12 3.14
CA PRO A 105 -15.37 -3.98 2.03
C PRO A 105 -14.36 -3.27 1.11
N ARG A 106 -13.79 -4.02 0.17
CA ARG A 106 -12.87 -3.52 -0.89
C ARG A 106 -11.56 -2.93 -0.38
N MET A 107 -11.11 -3.39 0.78
CA MET A 107 -9.76 -3.16 1.26
C MET A 107 -8.92 -4.44 1.10
N VAL A 108 -7.61 -4.26 0.98
CA VAL A 108 -6.63 -5.35 0.91
C VAL A 108 -5.67 -5.21 2.09
N LEU A 109 -5.53 -6.29 2.86
CA LEU A 109 -4.49 -6.44 3.85
C LEU A 109 -3.29 -7.14 3.22
N TRP A 110 -2.17 -6.43 3.16
CA TRP A 110 -0.92 -6.93 2.60
C TRP A 110 0.13 -7.10 3.70
N VAL A 111 0.81 -8.25 3.69
CA VAL A 111 1.87 -8.61 4.63
C VAL A 111 3.11 -9.03 3.81
N PRO A 112 4.30 -8.45 4.06
CA PRO A 112 5.52 -8.84 3.36
C PRO A 112 5.93 -10.27 3.72
N ARG A 113 6.72 -10.90 2.85
CA ARG A 113 7.44 -12.12 3.21
C ARG A 113 8.51 -11.80 4.27
N SER A 114 8.62 -12.66 5.28
CA SER A 114 9.66 -12.65 6.32
C SER A 114 11.03 -13.01 5.75
#